data_AF-F2L6F5-F1
#
_entry.id   AF-F2L6F5-F1
#
_cell.length_a   1.000
_cell.length_b   1.000
_cell.length_c   1.000
_cell.angle_alpha   90.00
_cell.angle_beta   90.00
_cell.angle_gamma   90.00
#
_symmetry.space_group_name_H-M   'P 1'
#
loop_
_entity.id
_entity.type
_entity.pdbx_description
1 polymer ?
#
loop_
_entity_poly.entity_id
_entity_poly.type
_entity_poly.pdbx_seq_one_letter_code
_entity_poly.pdbx_strand_id
1 'polypeptide(L)'
;MKTPTLVLIGGIVVIVIATGVALSLLSSVPSTTSPTSPAPPPQTATSSSVPSSTSAQLVPYNATLASIGIKYFKTIGCVFCHSIQSLGIQGGNVGPDLSKALLGNPGVPGDVLTQYFQQNGLTNPAADPQKAAQLIEQFLQNPPSYAGIMQAQVSAFKQQYANWTDIVKAIVEMLKEAADKATSS
;
A
#
# COMPACT_ATOMS: atom_id res chain seq x y z
N MET A 1 22.11 41.89 32.15
CA MET A 1 21.93 42.84 31.03
C MET A 1 20.93 42.23 30.07
N LYS A 2 19.96 43.03 29.62
CA LYS A 2 18.69 42.63 29.01
C LYS A 2 18.87 41.94 27.64
N THR A 3 18.22 40.79 27.47
CA THR A 3 17.83 40.24 26.16
C THR A 3 16.75 41.10 25.52
N PRO A 4 16.76 41.31 24.20
CA PRO A 4 15.56 41.61 23.46
C PRO A 4 15.13 40.40 22.64
N THR A 5 14.02 39.81 23.09
CA THR A 5 13.06 39.08 22.26
C THR A 5 12.55 40.04 21.18
N LEU A 6 12.70 39.68 19.90
CA LEU A 6 11.94 40.32 18.83
C LEU A 6 11.15 39.26 18.06
N VAL A 7 9.86 39.24 18.38
CA VAL A 7 8.80 38.59 17.63
C VAL A 7 8.65 39.34 16.30
N LEU A 8 8.84 38.65 15.17
CA LEU A 8 8.37 39.14 13.87
C LEU A 8 7.35 38.15 13.32
N ILE A 9 6.08 38.51 13.57
CA ILE A 9 4.90 37.97 12.92
C ILE A 9 4.77 38.66 11.55
N GLY A 10 4.55 37.88 10.50
CA GLY A 10 4.16 38.37 9.17
C GLY A 10 4.86 37.59 8.07
N GLY A 11 4.19 37.00 7.09
CA GLY A 11 2.77 36.88 6.79
C GLY A 11 2.68 35.77 5.74
N ILE A 12 1.77 34.82 5.94
CA ILE A 12 1.55 33.74 4.98
C ILE A 12 0.81 34.33 3.79
N VAL A 13 1.49 34.45 2.65
CA VAL A 13 0.87 34.77 1.37
C VAL A 13 0.36 33.47 0.76
N VAL A 14 -0.92 33.19 0.98
CA VAL A 14 -1.67 32.15 0.26
C VAL A 14 -1.95 32.67 -1.14
N ILE A 15 -1.26 32.12 -2.15
CA ILE A 15 -1.57 32.35 -3.56
C ILE A 15 -2.56 31.27 -4.02
N VAL A 16 -3.85 31.60 -4.02
CA VAL A 16 -4.89 30.82 -4.71
C VAL A 16 -4.96 31.34 -6.14
N ILE A 17 -4.43 30.56 -7.09
CA ILE A 17 -4.69 30.79 -8.51
C ILE A 17 -5.74 29.76 -8.92
N ALA A 18 -7.00 30.18 -8.85
CA ALA A 18 -8.12 29.51 -9.48
C ALA A 18 -8.25 30.04 -10.91
N THR A 19 -7.77 29.28 -11.89
CA THR A 19 -8.15 29.50 -13.30
C THR A 19 -9.13 28.42 -13.69
N GLY A 20 -10.41 28.74 -13.52
CA GLY A 20 -11.50 28.05 -14.20
C GLY A 20 -11.50 28.48 -15.66
N VAL A 21 -11.35 27.53 -16.56
CA VAL A 21 -11.75 27.68 -17.96
C VAL A 21 -12.71 26.54 -18.26
N ALA A 22 -13.99 26.86 -18.18
CA ALA A 22 -15.04 26.07 -18.78
C ALA A 22 -15.10 26.43 -20.27
N LEU A 23 -15.03 25.44 -21.14
CA LEU A 23 -15.57 25.56 -22.49
C LEU A 23 -16.20 24.22 -22.88
N SER A 24 -17.51 24.15 -22.65
CA SER A 24 -18.42 23.19 -23.27
C SER A 24 -18.70 23.60 -24.72
N LEU A 25 -19.44 22.73 -25.44
CA LEU A 25 -19.83 22.74 -26.86
C LEU A 25 -18.85 21.88 -27.70
N LEU A 26 -19.24 20.85 -28.47
CA LEU A 26 -20.44 20.68 -29.29
C LEU A 26 -20.98 19.23 -29.27
N SER A 27 -22.30 19.17 -29.47
CA SER A 27 -23.15 18.01 -29.71
C SER A 27 -22.93 17.34 -31.08
N SER A 28 -23.13 16.02 -31.16
CA SER A 28 -24.14 15.33 -32.02
C SER A 28 -23.67 13.96 -32.57
N VAL A 29 -24.57 12.99 -32.46
CA VAL A 29 -24.50 11.53 -32.69
C VAL A 29 -24.43 11.16 -34.19
N PRO A 30 -24.08 9.90 -34.52
CA PRO A 30 -25.16 9.00 -34.93
C PRO A 30 -25.06 7.58 -34.35
N SER A 31 -26.25 7.01 -34.13
CA SER A 31 -26.53 5.64 -33.72
C SER A 31 -26.16 4.64 -34.81
N THR A 32 -25.41 3.59 -34.46
CA THR A 32 -25.23 2.41 -35.31
C THR A 32 -25.79 1.18 -34.59
N THR A 33 -26.64 0.48 -35.32
CA THR A 33 -27.46 -0.68 -34.96
C THR A 33 -26.68 -1.88 -34.45
N SER A 34 -27.24 -2.54 -33.42
CA SER A 34 -26.87 -3.88 -32.96
C SER A 34 -27.08 -4.96 -34.03
N PRO A 35 -26.16 -5.94 -34.13
CA PRO A 35 -26.51 -7.28 -34.54
C PRO A 35 -26.62 -8.21 -33.31
N THR A 36 -27.80 -8.80 -33.16
CA THR A 36 -28.09 -9.99 -32.37
C THR A 36 -27.09 -11.10 -32.69
N SER A 37 -26.47 -11.68 -31.66
CA SER A 37 -25.69 -12.92 -31.77
C SER A 37 -26.10 -13.91 -30.68
N PRO A 38 -26.14 -15.24 -30.97
CA PRO A 38 -26.99 -16.20 -30.28
C PRO A 38 -26.47 -16.65 -28.90
N ALA A 39 -27.41 -17.19 -28.12
CA ALA A 39 -27.20 -17.74 -26.79
C ALA A 39 -26.06 -18.78 -26.69
N PRO A 40 -25.36 -18.85 -25.55
CA PRO A 40 -24.34 -19.86 -25.30
C PRO A 40 -24.95 -21.26 -25.06
N PRO A 41 -24.23 -22.35 -25.41
CA PRO A 41 -24.68 -23.72 -25.16
C PRO A 41 -24.74 -24.05 -23.65
N PRO A 42 -25.55 -25.06 -23.25
CA PRO A 42 -25.71 -25.43 -21.85
C PRO A 42 -24.43 -26.07 -21.31
N GLN A 43 -23.85 -25.44 -20.27
CA GLN A 43 -22.75 -26.04 -19.51
C GLN A 43 -23.34 -27.03 -18.50
N THR A 44 -23.03 -28.30 -18.72
CA THR A 44 -23.22 -29.42 -17.80
C THR A 44 -22.55 -29.09 -16.46
N ALA A 45 -23.35 -29.08 -15.39
CA ALA A 45 -22.84 -28.97 -14.02
C ALA A 45 -22.12 -30.28 -13.64
N THR A 46 -20.81 -30.32 -13.85
CA THR A 46 -19.96 -31.34 -13.22
C THR A 46 -19.62 -30.84 -11.81
N SER A 47 -20.29 -31.43 -10.81
CA SER A 47 -19.89 -31.32 -9.41
C SER A 47 -18.54 -31.98 -9.21
N SER A 48 -17.47 -31.20 -9.36
CA SER A 48 -16.16 -31.53 -8.80
C SER A 48 -16.12 -30.99 -7.39
N SER A 49 -16.07 -31.91 -6.43
CA SER A 49 -15.81 -31.66 -5.01
C SER A 49 -14.53 -30.84 -4.85
N VAL A 50 -14.67 -29.56 -4.52
CA VAL A 50 -13.58 -28.70 -4.08
C VAL A 50 -13.13 -29.20 -2.70
N PRO A 51 -11.83 -29.50 -2.48
CA PRO A 51 -11.33 -29.74 -1.13
C PRO A 51 -11.48 -28.45 -0.33
N SER A 52 -12.09 -28.57 0.85
CA SER A 52 -12.34 -27.52 1.83
C SER A 52 -11.27 -26.44 1.81
N SER A 53 -11.68 -25.24 1.41
CA SER A 53 -10.97 -24.01 1.70
C SER A 53 -10.78 -23.94 3.21
N THR A 54 -9.60 -24.33 3.66
CA THR A 54 -9.08 -23.87 4.95
C THR A 54 -9.07 -22.36 4.81
N SER A 55 -9.98 -21.68 5.53
CA SER A 55 -9.96 -20.22 5.63
C SER A 55 -8.52 -19.81 5.86
N ALA A 56 -7.98 -18.96 4.99
CA ALA A 56 -6.63 -18.42 5.13
C ALA A 56 -6.57 -17.77 6.52
N GLN A 57 -6.06 -18.52 7.50
CA GLN A 57 -5.94 -18.03 8.85
C GLN A 57 -4.87 -16.96 8.79
N LEU A 58 -5.32 -15.73 9.00
CA LEU A 58 -4.50 -14.57 8.80
C LEU A 58 -3.33 -14.57 9.80
N VAL A 59 -2.20 -14.04 9.36
CA VAL A 59 -0.93 -14.14 10.08
C VAL A 59 -1.08 -13.56 11.49
N PRO A 60 -0.83 -14.34 12.56
CA PRO A 60 -0.84 -13.79 13.91
C PRO A 60 0.22 -12.69 14.03
N TYR A 61 -0.14 -11.61 14.70
CA TYR A 61 0.73 -10.46 14.91
C TYR A 61 0.90 -10.12 16.39
N ASN A 62 2.00 -9.48 16.70
CA ASN A 62 2.26 -8.91 18.02
C ASN A 62 1.68 -7.49 18.08
N ALA A 63 0.56 -7.32 18.79
CA ALA A 63 -0.14 -6.04 18.88
C ALA A 63 0.73 -4.90 19.47
N THR A 64 1.63 -5.19 20.41
CA THR A 64 2.54 -4.18 20.96
C THR A 64 3.52 -3.68 19.90
N LEU A 65 4.14 -4.60 19.14
CA LEU A 65 5.03 -4.23 18.05
C LEU A 65 4.29 -3.55 16.90
N ALA A 66 3.06 -3.99 16.59
CA ALA A 66 2.23 -3.35 15.57
C ALA A 66 1.92 -1.87 15.94
N SER A 67 1.56 -1.60 17.20
CA SER A 67 1.38 -0.22 17.69
C SER A 67 2.66 0.62 17.60
N ILE A 68 3.83 0.02 17.88
CA ILE A 68 5.13 0.66 17.66
C ILE A 68 5.38 0.92 16.17
N GLY A 69 5.02 -0.03 15.30
CA GLY A 69 5.07 0.10 13.86
C GLY A 69 4.26 1.27 13.34
N ILE A 70 3.04 1.47 13.84
CA ILE A 70 2.20 2.64 13.50
C ILE A 70 2.91 3.95 13.83
N LYS A 71 3.61 4.02 14.97
CA LYS A 71 4.38 5.21 15.35
C LYS A 71 5.52 5.44 14.35
N TYR A 72 6.31 4.41 14.06
CA TYR A 72 7.41 4.52 13.10
C TYR A 72 6.95 4.87 11.69
N PHE A 73 5.86 4.27 11.22
CA PHE A 73 5.27 4.54 9.91
C PHE A 73 4.94 6.04 9.74
N LYS A 74 4.47 6.67 10.81
CA LYS A 74 4.18 8.11 10.85
C LYS A 74 5.45 8.95 10.99
N THR A 75 6.33 8.63 11.94
CA THR A 75 7.47 9.50 12.28
C THR A 75 8.61 9.43 11.27
N ILE A 76 8.82 8.27 10.64
CA ILE A 76 9.86 8.08 9.60
C ILE A 76 9.38 8.63 8.25
N GLY A 77 8.07 8.87 8.11
CA GLY A 77 7.49 9.53 6.95
C GLY A 77 6.94 8.59 5.88
N CYS A 78 6.80 7.29 6.16
CA CYS A 78 6.12 6.36 5.25
C CYS A 78 4.68 6.81 4.94
N VAL A 79 4.02 7.42 5.93
CA VAL A 79 2.66 8.00 5.80
C VAL A 79 2.57 9.12 4.77
N PHE A 80 3.67 9.80 4.43
CA PHE A 80 3.64 10.86 3.42
C PHE A 80 3.40 10.33 2.01
N CYS A 81 3.77 9.07 1.76
CA CYS A 81 3.55 8.42 0.48
C CYS A 81 2.40 7.43 0.50
N HIS A 82 2.21 6.72 1.62
CA HIS A 82 1.31 5.58 1.71
C HIS A 82 0.19 5.79 2.74
N SER A 83 -1.01 5.32 2.40
CA SER A 83 -2.08 5.11 3.37
C SER A 83 -2.09 3.67 3.92
N ILE A 84 -2.78 3.48 5.05
CA ILE A 84 -3.19 2.17 5.57
C ILE A 84 -4.65 2.30 6.03
N GLN A 85 -5.56 2.32 5.06
CA GLN A 85 -7.00 2.52 5.28
C GLN A 85 -7.62 1.54 6.27
N SER A 86 -7.20 0.27 6.28
CA SER A 86 -7.73 -0.73 7.23
C SER A 86 -7.40 -0.43 8.69
N LEU A 87 -6.38 0.40 8.95
CA LEU A 87 -6.03 0.91 10.27
C LEU A 87 -6.48 2.37 10.49
N GLY A 88 -7.26 2.94 9.57
CA GLY A 88 -7.69 4.34 9.61
C GLY A 88 -6.54 5.35 9.43
N ILE A 89 -5.39 4.92 8.90
CA ILE A 89 -4.23 5.78 8.68
C ILE A 89 -4.36 6.41 7.30
N GLN A 90 -4.74 7.69 7.30
CA GLN A 90 -4.73 8.53 6.10
C GLN A 90 -3.29 8.99 5.82
N GLY A 91 -2.86 8.83 4.58
CA GLY A 91 -1.53 9.22 4.11
C GLY A 91 -1.59 9.79 2.70
N GLY A 92 -0.43 9.94 2.07
CA GLY A 92 -0.36 10.34 0.66
C GLY A 92 -0.86 9.27 -0.30
N ASN A 93 -0.85 9.62 -1.58
CA ASN A 93 -1.22 8.75 -2.70
C ASN A 93 -0.09 8.59 -3.74
N VAL A 94 1.14 8.97 -3.36
CA VAL A 94 2.35 8.77 -4.19
C VAL A 94 2.68 7.29 -4.26
N GLY A 95 2.63 6.62 -3.11
CA GLY A 95 2.66 5.19 -2.99
C GLY A 95 1.23 4.64 -2.83
N PRO A 96 1.02 3.36 -3.13
CA PRO A 96 -0.29 2.75 -2.98
C PRO A 96 -0.65 2.48 -1.51
N ASP A 97 -1.94 2.25 -1.25
CA ASP A 97 -2.40 1.82 0.07
C ASP A 97 -1.82 0.45 0.45
N LEU A 98 -1.32 0.34 1.68
CA LEU A 98 -0.63 -0.86 2.17
C LEU A 98 -1.49 -1.77 3.04
N SER A 99 -2.79 -1.51 3.17
CA SER A 99 -3.71 -2.30 4.01
C SER A 99 -3.70 -3.80 3.67
N LYS A 100 -3.38 -4.12 2.42
CA LYS A 100 -3.43 -5.47 1.85
C LYS A 100 -2.07 -5.92 1.30
N ALA A 101 -0.97 -5.31 1.76
CA ALA A 101 0.39 -5.59 1.26
C ALA A 101 0.75 -7.08 1.37
N LEU A 102 0.28 -7.76 2.42
CA LEU A 102 0.50 -9.20 2.63
C LEU A 102 -0.41 -10.11 1.80
N LEU A 103 -1.45 -9.55 1.20
CA LEU A 103 -2.47 -10.28 0.45
C LEU A 103 -2.30 -10.11 -1.07
N GLY A 104 -1.18 -9.51 -1.49
CA GLY A 104 -0.86 -9.29 -2.91
C GLY A 104 -1.42 -8.00 -3.48
N ASN A 105 -1.90 -7.08 -2.63
CA ASN A 105 -2.31 -5.75 -3.04
C ASN A 105 -1.40 -4.72 -2.38
N PRO A 106 -0.64 -3.95 -3.18
CA PRO A 106 -1.18 -2.65 -3.54
C PRO A 106 -1.92 -2.61 -4.89
N GLY A 107 -1.98 -3.71 -5.62
CA GLY A 107 -3.05 -3.95 -6.58
C GLY A 107 -2.79 -3.53 -8.00
N VAL A 108 -1.52 -3.42 -8.40
CA VAL A 108 -1.18 -3.24 -9.81
C VAL A 108 -0.19 -4.33 -10.21
N PRO A 109 -0.56 -5.25 -11.12
CA PRO A 109 0.39 -6.18 -11.71
C PRO A 109 1.63 -5.43 -12.21
N GLY A 110 2.81 -5.84 -11.73
CA GLY A 110 4.08 -5.19 -12.09
C GLY A 110 4.54 -4.09 -11.13
N ASP A 111 3.85 -3.86 -10.00
CA ASP A 111 4.42 -3.03 -8.94
C ASP A 111 5.70 -3.65 -8.35
N VAL A 112 6.55 -2.81 -7.75
CA VAL A 112 7.87 -3.22 -7.25
C VAL A 112 7.81 -4.33 -6.20
N LEU A 113 6.77 -4.38 -5.38
CA LEU A 113 6.61 -5.39 -4.34
C LEU A 113 6.06 -6.69 -4.93
N THR A 114 5.11 -6.60 -5.86
CA THR A 114 4.62 -7.75 -6.63
C THR A 114 5.76 -8.39 -7.44
N GLN A 115 6.60 -7.59 -8.10
CA GLN A 115 7.80 -8.08 -8.78
C GLN A 115 8.76 -8.78 -7.81
N TYR A 116 8.97 -8.19 -6.62
CA TYR A 116 9.82 -8.77 -5.60
C TYR A 116 9.30 -10.12 -5.09
N PHE A 117 8.00 -10.24 -4.84
CA PHE A 117 7.38 -11.50 -4.45
C PHE A 117 7.56 -12.58 -5.53
N GLN A 118 7.31 -12.26 -6.80
CA GLN A 118 7.48 -13.20 -7.91
C GLN A 118 8.92 -13.70 -8.05
N GLN A 119 9.91 -12.80 -7.95
CA GLN A 119 11.33 -13.17 -8.01
C GLN A 119 11.75 -14.08 -6.85
N ASN A 120 11.03 -14.03 -5.72
CA ASN A 120 11.27 -14.87 -4.55
C ASN A 120 10.29 -16.04 -4.42
N GLY A 121 9.60 -16.38 -5.52
CA GLY A 121 8.76 -17.58 -5.61
C GLY A 121 7.41 -17.47 -4.89
N LEU A 122 6.90 -16.26 -4.66
CA LEU A 122 5.58 -16.00 -4.09
C LEU A 122 4.66 -15.37 -5.14
N THR A 123 3.91 -16.19 -5.88
CA THR A 123 3.01 -15.73 -6.94
C THR A 123 1.59 -15.41 -6.46
N ASN A 124 1.20 -15.96 -5.31
CA ASN A 124 -0.08 -15.67 -4.65
C ASN A 124 0.17 -15.37 -3.16
N PRO A 125 0.45 -14.09 -2.80
CA PRO A 125 0.73 -13.73 -1.41
C PRO A 125 -0.44 -14.01 -0.46
N ALA A 126 -1.69 -13.95 -0.93
CA ALA A 126 -2.85 -14.29 -0.11
C ALA A 126 -2.90 -15.78 0.29
N ALA A 127 -2.25 -16.68 -0.46
CA ALA A 127 -2.15 -18.09 -0.10
C ALA A 127 -1.05 -18.37 0.95
N ASP A 128 -0.05 -17.48 1.09
CA ASP A 128 1.00 -17.57 2.09
C ASP A 128 1.39 -16.17 2.60
N PRO A 129 0.50 -15.55 3.41
CA PRO A 129 0.73 -14.21 3.92
C PRO A 129 1.89 -14.16 4.93
N GLN A 130 2.27 -15.30 5.52
CA GLN A 130 3.44 -15.41 6.39
C GLN A 130 4.73 -15.26 5.57
N LYS A 131 4.83 -15.92 4.42
CA LYS A 131 5.95 -15.71 3.51
C LYS A 131 5.94 -14.31 2.90
N ALA A 132 4.76 -13.74 2.61
CA ALA A 132 4.67 -12.34 2.20
C ALA A 132 5.29 -11.40 3.25
N ALA A 133 5.01 -11.63 4.55
CA ALA A 133 5.57 -10.82 5.64
C ALA A 133 7.10 -10.93 5.72
N GLN A 134 7.64 -12.14 5.58
CA GLN A 134 9.09 -12.37 5.53
C GLN A 134 9.75 -11.65 4.34
N LEU A 135 9.11 -11.68 3.17
CA LEU A 135 9.63 -11.02 1.98
C LEU A 135 9.54 -9.49 2.11
N ILE A 136 8.48 -8.94 2.72
CA ILE A 136 8.42 -7.49 3.00
C ILE A 136 9.53 -7.09 3.98
N GLU A 137 9.80 -7.88 5.03
CA GLU A 137 10.92 -7.63 5.93
C GLU A 137 12.24 -7.56 5.16
N GLN A 138 12.49 -8.53 4.28
CA GLN A 138 13.70 -8.55 3.44
C GLN A 138 13.75 -7.36 2.47
N PHE A 139 12.63 -6.99 1.86
CA PHE A 139 12.53 -5.85 0.95
C PHE A 139 12.83 -4.52 1.66
N LEU A 140 12.30 -4.31 2.87
CA LEU A 140 12.55 -3.11 3.68
C LEU A 140 13.98 -3.09 4.26
N GLN A 141 14.62 -4.25 4.38
CA GLN A 141 16.02 -4.32 4.74
C GLN A 141 16.93 -4.02 3.56
N ASN A 142 16.74 -4.70 2.43
CA ASN A 142 17.63 -4.63 1.28
C ASN A 142 16.80 -4.61 -0.02
N PRO A 143 16.19 -3.46 -0.37
CA PRO A 143 15.39 -3.37 -1.57
C PRO A 143 16.27 -3.60 -2.81
N PRO A 144 15.73 -4.29 -3.83
CA PRO A 144 16.47 -4.57 -5.06
C PRO A 144 16.75 -3.29 -5.85
N SER A 145 17.74 -3.32 -6.75
CA SER A 145 18.16 -2.15 -7.52
C SER A 145 17.08 -1.53 -8.41
N TYR A 146 16.11 -2.33 -8.88
CA TYR A 146 14.98 -1.82 -9.66
C TYR A 146 13.98 -1.03 -8.81
N ALA A 147 14.01 -1.17 -7.47
CA ALA A 147 13.16 -0.42 -6.55
C ALA A 147 13.83 0.91 -6.16
N GLY A 148 14.23 1.72 -7.14
CA GLY A 148 15.13 2.87 -6.95
C GLY A 148 14.71 3.85 -5.83
N ILE A 149 13.42 4.21 -5.74
CA ILE A 149 12.91 5.09 -4.68
C ILE A 149 13.07 4.43 -3.30
N MET A 150 12.67 3.15 -3.17
CA MET A 150 12.80 2.42 -1.91
C MET A 150 14.26 2.20 -1.52
N GLN A 151 15.14 1.96 -2.49
CA GLN A 151 16.58 1.83 -2.25
C GLN A 151 17.19 3.10 -1.67
N ALA A 152 16.87 4.26 -2.26
CA ALA A 152 17.33 5.54 -1.75
C ALA A 152 16.79 5.81 -0.33
N GLN A 153 15.49 5.58 -0.11
CA GLN A 153 14.85 5.78 1.19
C GLN A 153 15.42 4.86 2.28
N VAL A 154 15.49 3.56 2.04
CA VAL A 154 16.04 2.58 3.01
C VAL A 154 17.51 2.88 3.32
N SER A 155 18.31 3.27 2.32
CA SER A 155 19.70 3.67 2.54
C SER A 155 19.80 4.87 3.48
N ALA A 156 18.98 5.92 3.25
CA ALA A 156 18.94 7.09 4.12
C ALA A 156 18.46 6.73 5.54
N PHE A 157 17.43 5.89 5.67
CA PHE A 157 16.93 5.46 6.97
C PHE A 157 17.97 4.66 7.76
N LYS A 158 18.72 3.77 7.13
CA LYS A 158 19.79 3.02 7.80
C LYS A 158 20.90 3.93 8.33
N GLN A 159 21.16 5.06 7.68
CA GLN A 159 22.14 6.04 8.17
C GLN A 159 21.60 6.84 9.36
N GLN A 160 20.29 7.11 9.37
CA GLN A 160 19.65 7.91 10.41
C GLN A 160 19.25 7.09 11.66
N TYR A 161 18.87 5.82 11.48
CA TYR A 161 18.31 4.98 12.53
C TYR A 161 19.18 3.74 12.76
N ALA A 162 20.01 3.80 13.81
CA ALA A 162 20.87 2.68 14.20
C ALA A 162 20.08 1.39 14.52
N ASN A 163 18.81 1.52 14.92
CA ASN A 163 17.89 0.42 15.20
C ASN A 163 16.95 0.08 14.02
N TRP A 164 17.37 0.35 12.76
CA TRP A 164 16.56 0.10 11.57
C TRP A 164 15.93 -1.31 11.53
N THR A 165 16.67 -2.34 11.94
CA THR A 165 16.15 -3.72 11.97
C THR A 165 14.94 -3.88 12.88
N ASP A 166 14.93 -3.25 14.05
CA ASP A 166 13.80 -3.36 14.98
C ASP A 166 12.61 -2.52 14.51
N ILE A 167 12.88 -1.40 13.84
CA ILE A 167 11.86 -0.60 13.16
C ILE A 167 11.16 -1.44 12.09
N VAL A 168 11.92 -2.12 11.22
CA VAL A 168 11.35 -2.96 10.16
C VAL A 168 10.47 -4.05 10.74
N LYS A 169 10.91 -4.74 11.79
CA LYS A 169 10.08 -5.75 12.47
C LYS A 169 8.76 -5.17 12.97
N ALA A 170 8.79 -4.01 13.61
CA ALA A 170 7.58 -3.34 14.08
C ALA A 170 6.64 -2.95 12.92
N ILE A 171 7.20 -2.45 11.80
CA ILE A 171 6.43 -2.15 10.59
C ILE A 171 5.78 -3.40 10.00
N VAL A 172 6.47 -4.54 9.98
CA VAL A 172 5.91 -5.80 9.48
C VAL A 172 4.78 -6.30 10.38
N GLU A 173 4.90 -6.18 11.70
CA GLU A 173 3.81 -6.50 12.63
C GLU A 173 2.59 -5.59 12.43
N MET A 174 2.81 -4.30 12.15
CA MET A 174 1.73 -3.39 11.75
C MET A 174 1.07 -3.82 10.43
N LEU A 175 1.83 -4.27 9.44
CA LEU A 175 1.24 -4.74 8.17
C LEU A 175 0.44 -6.05 8.33
N LYS A 176 0.82 -6.90 9.28
CA LYS A 176 0.02 -8.09 9.65
C LYS A 176 -1.30 -7.67 10.29
N GLU A 177 -1.29 -6.72 11.23
CA GLU A 177 -2.52 -6.14 11.79
C GLU A 177 -3.39 -5.50 10.69
N ALA A 178 -2.77 -4.76 9.76
CA ALA A 178 -3.48 -4.12 8.66
C ALA A 178 -4.20 -5.14 7.76
N ALA A 179 -3.54 -6.25 7.45
CA ALA A 179 -4.13 -7.33 6.66
C ALA A 179 -5.28 -8.02 7.41
N ASP A 180 -5.16 -8.20 8.73
CA ASP A 180 -6.21 -8.76 9.59
C ASP A 180 -7.49 -7.92 9.53
N LYS A 181 -7.35 -6.61 9.69
CA LYS A 181 -8.47 -5.67 9.58
C LYS A 181 -9.04 -5.59 8.17
N ALA A 182 -8.20 -5.67 7.14
CA ALA A 182 -8.61 -5.54 5.73
C ALA A 182 -9.43 -6.72 5.20
N THR A 183 -9.46 -7.86 5.91
CA THR A 183 -10.31 -9.02 5.58
C THR A 183 -11.54 -9.13 6.46
N SER A 184 -11.57 -8.38 7.56
CA SER A 184 -12.70 -8.31 8.49
C SER A 184 -13.72 -7.20 8.13
N SER A 185 -13.44 -6.43 7.08
CA SER A 185 -14.21 -5.25 6.63
C SER A 185 -14.85 -5.50 5.27
#